data_AF-A0A0L0G5V1-F1
#
_entry.id   AF-A0A0L0G5V1-F1
#
_cell.length_a   1.000
_cell.length_b   1.000
_cell.length_c   1.000
_cell.angle_alpha   90.00
_cell.angle_beta   90.00
_cell.angle_gamma   90.00
#
_symmetry.space_group_name_H-M   'P 1'
#
loop_
_entity.id
_entity.type
_entity.pdbx_description
1 polymer ?
#
loop_
_entity_poly.entity_id
_entity_poly.type
_entity_poly.pdbx_seq_one_letter_code
_entity_poly.pdbx_strand_id
1 'polypeptide(L)'
;MLRVARSAFSTGTVRRMPQFVVVAYDGKDEGALDRRMAVRGDHLEGAMKLKKAGHLISGGALLDSNGKMMGSMMTVEFASEQELRKVSWKAVMIF
;
A
#
# COMPACT_ATOMS: atom_id res chain seq x y z
N MET A 1 39.47 -13.00 -1.12
CA MET A 1 39.92 -11.59 -1.16
C MET A 1 38.67 -10.71 -1.30
N LEU A 2 38.20 -10.09 -0.22
CA LEU A 2 36.96 -9.29 -0.19
C LEU A 2 37.29 -7.84 -0.52
N ARG A 3 36.69 -7.26 -1.57
CA ARG A 3 36.77 -5.83 -1.88
C ARG A 3 35.54 -5.13 -1.32
N VAL A 4 35.72 -4.36 -0.24
CA VAL A 4 34.71 -3.41 0.25
C VAL A 4 34.93 -2.09 -0.46
N ALA A 5 34.02 -1.71 -1.35
CA ALA A 5 34.03 -0.38 -1.94
C ALA A 5 33.54 0.64 -0.90
N ARG A 6 34.38 1.62 -0.56
CA ARG A 6 33.96 2.79 0.22
C ARG A 6 33.20 3.73 -0.71
N SER A 7 31.88 3.70 -0.66
CA SER A 7 31.06 4.77 -1.24
C SER A 7 30.93 5.90 -0.22
N ALA A 8 31.26 7.13 -0.62
CA ALA A 8 30.97 8.32 0.17
C ALA A 8 29.45 8.56 0.15
N PHE A 9 28.76 8.25 1.24
CA PHE A 9 27.37 8.63 1.41
C PHE A 9 27.33 10.14 1.68
N SER A 10 26.95 10.92 0.68
CA SER A 10 26.54 12.31 0.87
C SER A 10 25.43 12.31 1.91
N THR A 11 25.64 13.02 3.01
CA THR A 11 24.57 13.43 3.93
C THR A 11 23.70 14.48 3.25
N GLY A 12 23.11 14.14 2.11
CA GLY A 12 21.95 14.86 1.63
C GLY A 12 20.87 14.62 2.66
N THR A 13 20.30 15.68 3.21
CA THR A 13 19.11 15.60 4.05
C THR A 13 18.10 14.72 3.32
N VAL A 14 17.90 13.48 3.78
CA VAL A 14 16.84 12.64 3.23
C VAL A 14 15.56 13.38 3.60
N ARG A 15 15.02 14.15 2.65
CA ARG A 15 13.72 14.78 2.79
C ARG A 15 12.72 13.63 2.78
N ARG A 16 12.51 13.02 3.96
CA ARG A 16 11.51 11.98 4.13
C ARG A 16 10.17 12.65 3.86
N MET A 17 9.56 12.28 2.74
CA MET A 17 8.19 12.67 2.48
C MET A 17 7.29 12.04 3.55
N PRO A 18 6.16 12.68 3.89
CA PRO A 18 5.19 12.09 4.81
C PRO A 18 4.74 10.69 4.35
N GLN A 19 4.69 9.77 5.31
CA GLN A 19 4.17 8.43 5.11
C GLN A 19 2.78 8.32 5.72
N PHE A 20 1.88 7.65 5.03
CA PHE A 20 0.50 7.45 5.42
C PHE A 20 0.20 5.97 5.46
N VAL A 21 -0.63 5.57 6.42
CA VAL A 21 -1.21 4.23 6.47
C VAL A 21 -2.66 4.34 6.04
N VAL A 22 -3.01 3.63 4.97
CA VAL A 22 -4.37 3.54 4.47
C VAL A 22 -4.90 2.16 4.82
N VAL A 23 -6.02 2.12 5.52
CA VAL A 23 -6.69 0.88 5.94
C VAL A 23 -8.10 0.87 5.35
N ALA A 24 -8.46 -0.26 4.75
CA ALA A 24 -9.82 -0.53 4.31
C ALA A 24 -10.26 -1.88 4.89
N TYR A 25 -11.48 -1.92 5.43
CA TYR A 25 -12.07 -3.13 6.01
C TYR A 25 -13.13 -3.68 5.09
N ASP A 26 -13.13 -4.99 4.91
CA ASP A 26 -14.17 -5.66 4.14
C ASP A 26 -15.53 -5.58 4.87
N GLY A 27 -16.61 -5.78 4.13
CA GLY A 27 -17.93 -6.07 4.71
C GLY A 27 -17.89 -7.26 5.69
N LYS A 28 -18.82 -7.27 6.65
CA LYS A 28 -18.96 -8.38 7.62
C LYS A 28 -20.03 -9.40 7.25
N ASP A 29 -20.76 -9.15 6.17
CA ASP A 29 -21.79 -10.04 5.65
C ASP A 29 -21.19 -11.23 4.88
N GLU A 30 -22.02 -12.24 4.64
CA GLU A 30 -21.61 -13.49 3.99
C GLU A 30 -21.05 -13.27 2.58
N GLY A 31 -21.53 -12.26 1.85
CA GLY A 31 -21.08 -11.92 0.50
C GLY A 31 -19.78 -11.10 0.43
N ALA A 32 -19.18 -10.74 1.57
CA ALA A 32 -18.00 -9.88 1.60
C ALA A 32 -16.79 -10.53 0.92
N LEU A 33 -16.60 -11.84 1.10
CA LEU A 33 -15.49 -12.56 0.46
C LEU A 33 -15.63 -12.58 -1.06
N ASP A 34 -16.85 -12.77 -1.57
CA ASP A 34 -17.10 -12.79 -3.02
C ASP A 34 -16.86 -11.42 -3.64
N ARG A 35 -17.32 -10.35 -2.98
CA ARG A 35 -17.03 -8.97 -3.43
C ARG A 35 -15.53 -8.68 -3.44
N ARG A 36 -14.81 -9.10 -2.39
CA ARG A 36 -13.34 -9.04 -2.34
C ARG A 36 -12.73 -9.75 -3.56
N MET A 37 -13.07 -11.02 -3.76
CA MET A 37 -12.48 -11.80 -4.85
C MET A 37 -12.80 -11.23 -6.23
N ALA A 38 -13.99 -10.66 -6.44
CA ALA A 38 -14.38 -10.03 -7.69
C ALA A 38 -13.51 -8.81 -8.07
N VAL A 39 -13.11 -7.98 -7.10
CA VAL A 39 -12.32 -6.76 -7.35
C VAL A 39 -10.81 -6.95 -7.15
N ARG A 40 -10.38 -8.15 -6.75
CA ARG A 40 -8.96 -8.44 -6.43
C ARG A 40 -8.01 -8.17 -7.59
N GLY A 41 -8.44 -8.43 -8.83
CA GLY A 41 -7.64 -8.16 -10.03
C GLY A 41 -7.33 -6.67 -10.16
N ASP A 42 -8.37 -5.84 -10.17
CA ASP A 42 -8.28 -4.38 -10.29
C ASP A 42 -7.46 -3.77 -9.14
N HIS A 43 -7.69 -4.26 -7.92
CA HIS A 43 -6.93 -3.88 -6.72
C HIS A 43 -5.42 -4.09 -6.91
N LEU A 44 -5.00 -5.26 -7.40
CA LEU A 44 -3.58 -5.56 -7.65
C LEU A 44 -3.00 -4.68 -8.76
N GLU A 45 -3.78 -4.39 -9.80
CA GLU A 45 -3.37 -3.46 -10.86
C GLU A 45 -3.17 -2.03 -10.34
N GLY A 46 -4.10 -1.55 -9.51
CA GLY A 46 -3.99 -0.25 -8.83
C GLY A 46 -2.76 -0.17 -7.93
N ALA A 47 -2.52 -1.20 -7.13
CA ALA A 47 -1.32 -1.29 -6.28
C ALA A 47 -0.03 -1.28 -7.11
N MET A 48 0.01 -2.01 -8.23
CA MET A 48 1.15 -2.00 -9.16
C MET A 48 1.40 -0.61 -9.75
N LYS A 49 0.35 0.13 -10.12
CA LYS A 49 0.46 1.51 -10.61
C LYS A 49 1.04 2.44 -9.54
N LEU A 50 0.57 2.38 -8.29
CA LEU A 50 1.16 3.17 -7.20
C LEU A 50 2.63 2.81 -6.94
N LYS A 51 2.97 1.51 -6.99
CA LYS A 51 4.37 1.07 -6.81
C LYS A 51 5.26 1.63 -7.92
N LYS A 52 4.82 1.57 -9.17
CA LYS A 52 5.55 2.14 -10.31
C LYS A 52 5.72 3.66 -10.21
N ALA A 53 4.73 4.36 -9.64
CA ALA A 53 4.80 5.78 -9.37
C ALA A 53 5.68 6.16 -8.16
N GLY A 54 6.21 5.17 -7.41
CA GLY A 54 7.05 5.41 -6.24
C GLY A 54 6.27 5.76 -4.97
N HIS A 55 4.94 5.61 -4.97
CA HIS A 55 4.08 5.97 -3.84
C HIS A 55 3.80 4.80 -2.89
N LEU A 56 3.88 3.55 -3.35
CA LEU A 56 3.63 2.38 -2.50
C LEU A 56 4.93 1.88 -1.86
N ILE A 57 5.02 1.95 -0.52
CA ILE A 57 6.13 1.40 0.26
C ILE A 57 5.89 -0.10 0.51
N SER A 58 4.73 -0.43 1.07
CA SER A 58 4.34 -1.80 1.39
C SER A 58 2.82 -1.91 1.49
N GLY A 59 2.29 -3.11 1.38
CA GLY A 59 0.86 -3.36 1.55
C GLY A 59 0.54 -4.84 1.65
N GLY A 60 -0.63 -5.15 2.18
CA GLY A 60 -1.07 -6.53 2.40
C GLY A 60 -2.50 -6.62 2.89
N ALA A 61 -2.99 -7.87 2.97
CA ALA A 61 -4.29 -8.15 3.56
C ALA A 61 -4.22 -8.02 5.09
N LEU A 62 -5.28 -7.47 5.68
CA LEU A 62 -5.51 -7.57 7.12
C LEU A 62 -6.19 -8.90 7.39
N LEU A 63 -5.68 -9.62 8.38
CA LEU A 63 -6.19 -10.93 8.79
C LEU A 63 -6.82 -10.82 10.18
N ASP A 64 -7.89 -11.58 10.40
CA ASP A 64 -8.46 -11.78 11.72
C ASP A 64 -7.67 -12.83 12.53
N SER A 65 -8.12 -13.13 13.75
CA SER A 65 -7.49 -14.12 14.62
C SER A 65 -7.48 -15.56 14.06
N ASN A 66 -8.35 -15.85 13.09
CA ASN A 66 -8.47 -17.15 12.43
C ASN A 66 -7.70 -17.19 11.08
N GLY A 67 -7.00 -16.10 10.72
CA GLY A 67 -6.29 -15.98 9.45
C GLY A 67 -7.19 -15.65 8.27
N LYS A 68 -8.47 -15.32 8.48
CA LYS A 68 -9.38 -14.89 7.41
C LYS A 68 -9.08 -13.45 7.05
N MET A 69 -9.04 -13.15 5.75
CA MET A 69 -8.93 -11.77 5.28
C MET A 69 -10.16 -10.96 5.71
N MET A 70 -9.91 -9.82 6.35
CA MET A 70 -10.93 -8.89 6.84
C MET A 70 -10.74 -7.46 6.31
N GLY A 71 -9.80 -7.26 5.40
CA GLY A 71 -9.47 -5.95 4.85
C GLY A 71 -8.10 -5.92 4.21
N SER A 72 -7.59 -4.71 4.04
CA SER A 72 -6.27 -4.42 3.49
C SER A 72 -5.65 -3.20 4.12
N MET A 73 -4.33 -3.19 4.20
CA MET A 73 -3.54 -2.02 4.58
C MET A 73 -2.46 -1.73 3.55
N MET A 74 -2.17 -0.45 3.36
CA MET A 74 -1.02 0.01 2.58
C MET A 74 -0.29 1.11 3.33
N THR A 75 1.03 1.06 3.30
CA THR A 75 1.90 2.16 3.67
C THR A 75 2.34 2.85 2.39
N VAL A 76 2.04 4.14 2.30
CA VAL A 76 2.29 4.95 1.11
C VAL A 76 3.04 6.23 1.47
N GLU A 77 3.70 6.81 0.49
CA GLU A 77 4.47 8.04 0.64
C GLU A 77 3.98 9.11 -0.34
N PHE A 78 3.59 10.26 0.19
CA PHE A 78 3.07 11.39 -0.57
C PHE A 78 3.62 12.71 -0.03
N ALA A 79 3.74 13.72 -0.88
CA ALA A 79 4.24 15.04 -0.49
C ALA A 79 3.31 15.77 0.51
N SER A 80 2.02 15.44 0.52
CA SER A 80 1.01 16.03 1.39
C SER A 80 -0.26 15.17 1.46
N GLU A 81 -1.13 15.47 2.44
CA GLU A 81 -2.44 14.82 2.55
C GLU A 81 -3.36 15.18 1.36
N GLN A 82 -3.20 16.37 0.78
CA GLN A 82 -3.96 16.79 -0.40
C GLN A 82 -3.65 15.91 -1.61
N GLU A 83 -2.39 15.52 -1.82
CA GLU A 83 -2.01 14.57 -2.87
C GLU A 83 -2.57 13.17 -2.58
N LEU A 84 -2.50 12.71 -1.32
CA LEU A 84 -3.07 11.43 -0.90
C LEU A 84 -4.58 11.33 -1.23
N ARG A 85 -5.32 12.42 -1.04
CA ARG A 85 -6.78 12.48 -1.30
C ARG A 85 -7.16 12.42 -2.78
N LYS A 86 -6.24 12.69 -3.70
CA LYS A 86 -6.48 12.56 -5.15
C LYS A 86 -6.46 11.11 -5.63
N VAL A 87 -5.90 10.20 -4.84
CA VAL A 87 -5.86 8.78 -5.17
C VAL A 87 -7.27 8.20 -5.12
N SER A 88 -7.67 7.51 -6.19
CA SER A 88 -8.91 6.74 -6.21
C SER A 88 -8.73 5.45 -5.41
N TRP A 89 -8.93 5.52 -4.09
CA TRP A 89 -8.74 4.37 -3.20
C TRP A 89 -9.69 3.21 -3.49
N LYS A 90 -10.82 3.42 -4.18
CA LYS A 90 -11.70 2.33 -4.65
C LYS A 90 -11.04 1.43 -5.70
N ALA A 91 -10.08 1.95 -6.45
CA ALA A 91 -9.34 1.20 -7.46
C ALA A 91 -8.05 0.56 -6.88
N VAL A 92 -7.70 0.87 -5.64
CA VAL A 92 -6.40 0.54 -5.03
C VAL A 92 -6.56 -0.25 -3.75
N MET A 93 -7.64 -0.03 -3.00
CA MET A 93 -8.01 -0.78 -1.80
C MET A 93 -9.17 -1.71 -2.15
N ILE A 94 -9.30 -2.74 -1.33
CA ILE A 94 -10.29 -3.80 -1.46
C ILE A 94 -11.08 -3.82 -0.15
N PHE A 95 -12.40 -3.66 -0.26
CA PHE A 95 -13.37 -3.62 0.83
C PHE A 95 -14.79 -3.94 0.33
#